data_AF-A0A423TJH6-F1
#
_entry.id   AF-A0A423TJH6-F1
#
_cell.length_a   1.000
_cell.length_b   1.000
_cell.length_c   1.000
_cell.angle_alpha   90.00
_cell.angle_beta   90.00
_cell.angle_gamma   90.00
#
_symmetry.space_group_name_H-M   'P 1'
#
loop_
_entity.id
_entity.type
_entity.pdbx_description
1 polymer ?
#
loop_
_entity_poly.entity_id
_entity_poly.type
_entity_poly.pdbx_seq_one_letter_code
_entity_poly.pdbx_strand_id
1 'polypeptide(L)'
;MRLPGAIPPSVSSKLVVGVVIEYIRSLGAVGVTVQHFLYELVINALVRSRQFYQLHQLLQYHVLADSKPLACLLLSLVSVYSAGKQLSLDMLCRLNTAHDEIIEVLLSQHQVIPALRYARSVGLAETVSARKFLEAAMICGDSDVFYSTFNFFGLRNAKLRGSSAFAKGEHCDMYVEHFKKLFGEIPDYTIQQT
;
A
#
# COMPACT_ATOMS: atom_id res chain seq x y z
N MET A 1 18.54 26.19 14.46
CA MET A 1 18.21 25.06 15.34
C MET A 1 19.00 23.84 14.84
N ARG A 2 20.21 23.62 15.38
CA ARG A 2 21.13 22.54 14.95
C ARG A 2 20.75 21.26 15.70
N LEU A 3 20.53 20.17 14.96
CA LEU A 3 20.43 18.83 15.53
C LEU A 3 21.81 18.41 16.10
N PRO A 4 21.92 18.03 17.38
CA PRO A 4 23.13 17.43 17.92
C PRO A 4 23.11 15.91 17.69
N GLY A 5 24.24 15.34 17.30
CA GLY A 5 24.45 13.89 17.30
C GLY A 5 24.91 13.28 15.98
N ALA A 6 25.94 13.86 15.36
CA ALA A 6 26.74 13.11 14.39
C ALA A 6 27.40 11.93 15.14
N ILE A 7 27.09 10.71 14.72
CA ILE A 7 27.74 9.48 15.19
C ILE A 7 29.26 9.64 14.97
N PRO A 8 30.10 9.39 15.99
CA PRO A 8 31.54 9.57 15.87
C PRO A 8 32.13 8.67 14.76
N PRO A 9 33.16 9.14 14.04
CA PRO A 9 33.80 8.40 12.96
C PRO A 9 34.72 7.31 13.52
N SER A 10 34.17 6.19 14.00
CA SER A 10 34.96 4.99 14.29
C SER A 10 34.18 3.67 14.39
N VAL A 11 32.85 3.70 14.36
CA VAL A 11 32.05 2.46 14.31
C VAL A 11 31.60 2.20 12.87
N SER A 12 32.19 1.19 12.23
CA SER A 12 31.78 0.75 10.90
C SER A 12 30.28 0.42 10.89
N SER A 13 29.52 0.92 9.90
CA SER A 13 28.10 0.56 9.74
C SER A 13 27.88 -0.95 9.70
N LYS A 14 28.87 -1.71 9.23
CA LYS A 14 28.85 -3.18 9.25
C LYS A 14 28.87 -3.74 10.68
N LEU A 15 29.66 -3.13 11.58
CA LEU A 15 29.71 -3.53 12.98
C LEU A 15 28.38 -3.22 13.68
N VAL A 16 27.79 -2.04 13.44
CA VAL A 16 26.46 -1.69 13.99
C VAL A 16 25.41 -2.69 13.52
N VAL A 17 25.33 -2.94 12.22
CA VAL A 17 24.37 -3.90 11.66
C VAL A 17 24.57 -5.30 12.25
N GLY A 18 25.81 -5.78 12.33
CA GLY A 18 26.12 -7.09 12.91
C GLY A 18 25.70 -7.21 14.38
N VAL A 19 26.05 -6.22 15.21
CA VAL A 19 25.69 -6.20 16.64
C VAL A 19 24.18 -6.14 16.83
N VAL A 20 23.48 -5.30 16.06
CA VAL A 20 22.02 -5.15 16.18
C VAL A 20 21.29 -6.40 15.69
N ILE A 21 21.73 -7.03 14.60
CA ILE A 21 21.15 -8.31 14.13
C ILE A 21 21.34 -9.40 15.18
N GLU A 22 22.53 -9.51 15.77
CA GLU A 22 22.80 -10.50 16.81
C GLU A 22 21.97 -10.24 18.07
N TYR A 23 21.75 -8.97 18.41
CA TYR A 23 20.85 -8.60 19.49
C TYR A 23 19.39 -8.97 19.19
N ILE A 24 18.88 -8.68 17.98
CA ILE A 24 17.55 -9.09 17.52
C ILE A 24 17.38 -10.61 17.62
N ARG A 25 18.39 -11.37 17.16
CA ARG A 25 18.42 -12.83 17.23
C ARG A 25 18.39 -13.33 18.68
N SER A 26 19.15 -12.69 19.56
CA SER A 26 19.21 -13.03 20.98
C SER A 26 17.87 -12.77 21.68
N LEU A 27 17.22 -11.63 21.40
CA LEU A 27 15.88 -11.32 21.91
C LEU A 27 14.86 -12.38 21.47
N GLY A 28 14.89 -12.76 20.19
CA GLY A 28 14.04 -13.83 19.66
C GLY A 28 14.26 -15.18 20.36
N ALA A 29 15.52 -15.53 20.65
CA ALA A 29 15.87 -16.78 21.33
C ALA A 29 15.35 -16.87 22.77
N VAL A 30 15.22 -15.73 23.47
CA VAL A 30 14.65 -15.66 24.84
C VAL A 30 13.16 -15.28 24.85
N GLY A 31 12.52 -15.17 23.68
CA GLY A 31 11.09 -14.84 23.55
C GLY A 31 10.72 -13.39 23.85
N VAL A 32 11.68 -12.47 23.85
CA VAL A 32 11.43 -11.04 24.05
C VAL A 32 11.03 -10.40 22.71
N THR A 33 9.93 -9.64 22.73
CA THR A 33 9.46 -8.90 21.55
C THR A 33 10.48 -7.85 21.12
N VAL A 34 10.92 -7.94 19.87
CA VAL A 34 11.86 -6.99 19.27
C VAL A 34 11.15 -5.66 19.05
N GLN A 35 11.75 -4.58 19.54
CA GLN A 35 11.21 -3.24 19.37
C GLN A 35 11.47 -2.71 17.95
N HIS A 36 10.47 -2.07 17.35
CA HIS A 36 10.49 -1.61 15.95
C HIS A 36 11.69 -0.74 15.57
N PHE A 37 12.16 0.11 16.47
CA PHE A 37 13.29 1.01 16.21
C PHE A 37 14.59 0.25 15.88
N LEU A 38 14.72 -1.01 16.32
CA LEU A 38 15.88 -1.85 16.00
C LEU A 38 15.88 -2.23 14.52
N TYR A 39 14.73 -2.56 13.95
CA TYR A 39 14.59 -2.83 12.53
C TYR A 39 14.86 -1.57 11.71
N GLU A 40 14.30 -0.43 12.11
CA GLU A 40 14.55 0.86 11.48
C GLU A 40 16.04 1.22 11.49
N LEU A 41 16.74 0.99 12.61
CA LEU A 41 18.17 1.24 12.73
C LEU A 41 18.98 0.40 11.72
N VAL A 42 18.66 -0.90 11.59
CA VAL A 42 19.31 -1.80 10.62
C VAL A 42 19.06 -1.32 9.18
N ILE A 43 17.81 -1.01 8.83
CA ILE A 43 17.46 -0.53 7.48
C ILE A 43 18.19 0.77 7.17
N ASN A 44 18.09 1.77 8.06
CA ASN A 44 18.72 3.07 7.84
C ASN A 44 20.25 2.99 7.79
N ALA A 45 20.87 2.05 8.50
CA ALA A 45 22.32 1.81 8.41
C ALA A 45 22.71 1.17 7.07
N LEU A 46 21.95 0.19 6.58
CA LEU A 46 22.20 -0.48 5.30
C LEU A 46 21.96 0.45 4.10
N VAL A 47 20.89 1.25 4.14
CA VAL A 47 20.61 2.25 3.10
C VAL A 47 21.70 3.31 3.04
N ARG A 48 22.12 3.87 4.20
CA ARG A 48 23.20 4.87 4.25
C ARG A 48 24.54 4.33 3.72
N SER A 49 24.79 3.04 3.92
CA SER A 49 26.00 2.36 3.43
C SER A 49 25.82 1.73 2.03
N ARG A 50 24.67 1.94 1.37
CA ARG A 50 24.30 1.36 0.07
C ARG A 50 24.42 -0.18 0.00
N GLN A 51 24.25 -0.86 1.12
CA GLN A 51 24.28 -2.32 1.22
C GLN A 51 22.89 -2.93 0.90
N PHE A 52 22.37 -2.64 -0.31
CA PHE A 52 21.02 -3.02 -0.72
C PHE A 52 20.81 -4.52 -0.86
N TYR A 53 21.86 -5.27 -1.25
CA TYR A 53 21.79 -6.73 -1.33
C TYR A 53 21.56 -7.36 0.04
N GLN A 54 22.31 -6.92 1.05
CA GLN A 54 22.14 -7.40 2.43
C GLN A 54 20.76 -7.03 2.97
N LEU A 55 20.31 -5.79 2.72
CA LEU A 55 18.94 -5.37 3.09
C LEU A 55 17.88 -6.28 2.45
N HIS A 56 18.03 -6.59 1.16
CA HIS A 56 17.11 -7.46 0.44
C HIS A 56 17.06 -8.86 1.07
N GLN A 57 18.22 -9.45 1.38
CA GLN A 57 18.28 -10.76 2.03
C GLN A 57 17.61 -10.75 3.41
N LEU A 58 17.86 -9.74 4.24
CA LEU A 58 17.27 -9.68 5.59
C LEU A 58 15.74 -9.59 5.55
N LEU A 59 15.18 -8.91 4.54
CA LEU A 59 13.75 -8.80 4.31
C LEU A 59 13.16 -10.09 3.72
N GLN A 60 13.84 -10.68 2.74
CA GLN A 60 13.40 -11.90 2.05
C GLN A 60 13.41 -13.12 2.99
N TYR A 61 14.39 -13.22 3.88
CA TYR A 61 14.48 -14.31 4.86
C TYR A 61 13.77 -14.00 6.19
N HIS A 62 12.96 -12.93 6.26
CA HIS A 62 12.20 -12.53 7.45
C HIS A 62 13.03 -12.37 8.72
N VAL A 63 14.30 -11.98 8.59
CA VAL A 63 15.14 -11.64 9.76
C VAL A 63 14.60 -10.37 10.42
N LEU A 64 14.08 -9.44 9.62
CA LEU A 64 13.29 -8.31 10.08
C LEU A 64 11.81 -8.71 10.04
N ALA A 65 11.14 -8.67 11.18
CA ALA A 65 9.75 -9.10 11.27
C ALA A 65 8.82 -8.17 10.48
N ASP A 66 7.87 -8.77 9.77
CA ASP A 66 6.87 -8.05 8.99
C ASP A 66 6.01 -7.17 9.88
N SER A 67 5.73 -5.94 9.42
CA SER A 67 4.86 -5.01 10.13
C SER A 67 4.48 -3.82 9.26
N LYS A 68 3.33 -3.20 9.57
CA LYS A 68 2.86 -2.01 8.83
C LYS A 68 3.86 -0.84 8.86
N PRO A 69 4.45 -0.46 10.01
CA PRO A 69 5.40 0.64 10.05
C PRO A 69 6.66 0.37 9.21
N LEU A 70 7.11 -0.89 9.17
CA LEU A 70 8.29 -1.27 8.40
C LEU A 70 8.02 -1.24 6.89
N ALA A 71 6.84 -1.67 6.46
CA ALA A 71 6.40 -1.53 5.07
C ALA A 71 6.29 -0.05 4.65
N CYS A 72 5.75 0.81 5.51
CA CYS A 72 5.71 2.26 5.26
C CYS A 72 7.12 2.87 5.15
N LEU A 73 8.05 2.44 6.00
CA LEU A 73 9.46 2.85 5.90
C LEU A 73 10.05 2.43 4.54
N LEU A 74 9.83 1.19 4.10
CA LEU A 74 10.29 0.71 2.79
C LEU A 74 9.70 1.51 1.62
N LEU A 75 8.41 1.89 1.71
CA LEU A 75 7.75 2.77 0.73
C LEU A 75 8.41 4.16 0.68
N SER A 76 8.77 4.74 1.81
CA SER A 76 9.48 6.04 1.83
C SER A 76 10.89 5.99 1.24
N LEU A 77 11.47 4.79 1.12
CA LEU A 77 12.82 4.56 0.62
C LEU A 77 12.87 4.21 -0.87
N VAL A 78 11.73 4.15 -1.57
CA VAL A 78 11.64 3.70 -2.97
C VAL A 78 12.51 4.53 -3.93
N SER A 79 12.71 5.82 -3.63
CA SER A 79 13.56 6.70 -4.44
C SER A 79 15.05 6.32 -4.43
N VAL A 80 15.52 5.66 -3.37
CA VAL A 80 16.93 5.22 -3.21
C VAL A 80 17.08 3.70 -3.29
N TYR A 81 16.00 2.96 -3.02
CA TYR A 81 15.94 1.51 -3.02
C TYR A 81 14.67 1.05 -3.76
N SER A 82 14.77 0.91 -5.09
CA SER A 82 13.63 0.61 -5.96
C SER A 82 12.90 -0.68 -5.61
N ALA A 83 13.62 -1.70 -5.12
CA ALA A 83 13.04 -2.96 -4.65
C ALA A 83 12.19 -2.82 -3.37
N GLY A 84 12.32 -1.70 -2.64
CA GLY A 84 11.56 -1.41 -1.43
C GLY A 84 10.05 -1.44 -1.65
N LYS A 85 9.59 -1.04 -2.86
CA LYS A 85 8.17 -1.08 -3.23
C LYS A 85 7.63 -2.50 -3.20
N GLN A 86 8.21 -3.41 -3.98
CA GLN A 86 7.71 -4.79 -4.06
C GLN A 86 7.80 -5.49 -2.71
N LEU A 87 8.91 -5.31 -1.99
CA LEU A 87 9.09 -5.90 -0.66
C LEU A 87 8.09 -5.37 0.36
N SER A 88 7.75 -4.07 0.31
CA SER A 88 6.72 -3.50 1.18
C SER A 88 5.34 -4.09 0.90
N LEU A 89 4.96 -4.27 -0.36
CA LEU A 89 3.70 -4.89 -0.75
C LEU A 89 3.67 -6.36 -0.34
N ASP A 90 4.75 -7.11 -0.58
CA ASP A 90 4.85 -8.51 -0.17
C ASP A 90 4.74 -8.64 1.37
N MET A 91 5.36 -7.73 2.11
CA MET A 91 5.26 -7.65 3.57
C MET A 91 3.83 -7.37 4.03
N LEU A 92 3.14 -6.39 3.45
CA LEU A 92 1.75 -6.08 3.80
C LEU A 92 0.81 -7.25 3.46
N CYS A 93 1.02 -7.93 2.32
CA CYS A 93 0.25 -9.10 1.93
C CYS A 93 0.36 -10.25 2.94
N ARG A 94 1.56 -10.50 3.47
CA ARG A 94 1.78 -11.55 4.48
C ARG A 94 1.14 -11.25 5.84
N LEU A 95 0.98 -9.97 6.20
CA LEU A 95 0.32 -9.60 7.45
C LEU A 95 -1.17 -9.93 7.48
N ASN A 96 -1.84 -9.99 6.33
CA ASN A 96 -3.27 -10.26 6.18
C ASN A 96 -4.22 -9.33 7.00
N THR A 97 -3.70 -8.24 7.56
CA THR A 97 -4.46 -7.22 8.30
C THR A 97 -4.25 -5.83 7.71
N ALA A 98 -3.62 -5.75 6.53
CA ALA A 98 -3.15 -4.50 5.93
C ALA A 98 -3.77 -4.22 4.55
N HIS A 99 -5.00 -4.67 4.34
CA HIS A 99 -5.67 -4.57 3.05
C HIS A 99 -5.92 -3.12 2.62
N ASP A 100 -6.30 -2.25 3.56
CA ASP A 100 -6.53 -0.83 3.29
C ASP A 100 -5.23 -0.15 2.86
N GLU A 101 -4.12 -0.43 3.53
CA GLU A 101 -2.81 0.12 3.17
C GLU A 101 -2.36 -0.35 1.77
N ILE A 102 -2.59 -1.62 1.42
CA ILE A 102 -2.27 -2.14 0.08
C ILE A 102 -3.09 -1.41 -0.99
N ILE A 103 -4.39 -1.21 -0.74
CA ILE A 103 -5.27 -0.48 -1.66
C ILE A 103 -4.78 0.96 -1.82
N GLU A 104 -4.44 1.65 -0.73
CA GLU A 104 -3.94 3.02 -0.79
C GLU A 104 -2.62 3.13 -1.57
N VAL A 105 -1.70 2.18 -1.41
CA VAL A 105 -0.45 2.14 -2.19
C VAL A 105 -0.75 1.97 -3.68
N LEU A 106 -1.63 1.06 -4.07
CA LEU A 106 -1.99 0.83 -5.47
C LEU A 106 -2.67 2.07 -6.09
N LEU A 107 -3.60 2.70 -5.37
CA LEU A 107 -4.28 3.91 -5.83
C LEU A 107 -3.32 5.10 -5.98
N SER A 108 -2.35 5.26 -5.07
CA SER A 108 -1.34 6.32 -5.15
C SER A 108 -0.45 6.23 -6.41
N GLN A 109 -0.43 5.07 -7.07
CA GLN A 109 0.34 4.78 -8.26
C GLN A 109 -0.51 4.68 -9.52
N HIS A 110 -1.76 5.16 -9.45
CA HIS A 110 -2.75 5.07 -10.52
C HIS A 110 -3.05 3.62 -10.97
N GLN A 111 -2.74 2.63 -10.13
CA GLN A 111 -3.06 1.21 -10.39
C GLN A 111 -4.48 0.87 -9.92
N VAL A 112 -5.48 1.57 -10.47
CA VAL A 112 -6.88 1.47 -10.03
C VAL A 112 -7.48 0.08 -10.29
N ILE A 113 -7.28 -0.49 -11.49
CA ILE A 113 -7.80 -1.82 -11.83
C ILE A 113 -7.17 -2.93 -10.97
N PRO A 114 -5.83 -2.96 -10.78
CA PRO A 114 -5.21 -3.85 -9.80
C PRO A 114 -5.79 -3.70 -8.38
N ALA A 115 -6.02 -2.47 -7.91
CA ALA A 115 -6.61 -2.22 -6.60
C ALA A 115 -8.02 -2.80 -6.48
N LEU A 116 -8.87 -2.63 -7.50
CA LEU A 116 -10.23 -3.20 -7.53
C LEU A 116 -10.20 -4.72 -7.53
N ARG A 117 -9.29 -5.32 -8.31
CA ARG A 117 -9.11 -6.78 -8.36
C ARG A 117 -8.65 -7.31 -7.00
N TYR A 118 -7.72 -6.63 -6.36
CA TYR A 118 -7.25 -6.98 -5.02
C TYR A 118 -8.39 -6.90 -4.00
N ALA A 119 -9.12 -5.79 -3.93
CA ALA A 119 -10.27 -5.62 -3.05
C ALA A 119 -11.30 -6.75 -3.23
N ARG A 120 -11.56 -7.17 -4.47
CA ARG A 120 -12.43 -8.34 -4.75
C ARG A 120 -11.84 -9.64 -4.21
N SER A 121 -10.56 -9.91 -4.41
CA SER A 121 -9.92 -11.15 -3.94
C SER A 121 -9.91 -11.30 -2.41
N VAL A 122 -9.88 -10.19 -1.67
CA VAL A 122 -9.88 -10.19 -0.19
C VAL A 122 -11.28 -9.95 0.40
N GLY A 123 -12.34 -9.96 -0.42
CA GLY A 123 -13.72 -9.80 0.04
C GLY A 123 -14.13 -8.38 0.44
N LEU A 124 -13.34 -7.37 0.11
CA LEU A 124 -13.61 -5.95 0.42
C LEU A 124 -14.34 -5.19 -0.69
N ALA A 125 -14.66 -5.83 -1.82
CA ALA A 125 -15.31 -5.18 -2.97
C ALA A 125 -16.60 -4.41 -2.62
N GLU A 126 -17.33 -4.87 -1.60
CA GLU A 126 -18.60 -4.26 -1.17
C GLU A 126 -18.40 -3.08 -0.21
N THR A 127 -17.27 -3.03 0.52
CA THR A 127 -17.00 -2.05 1.58
C THR A 127 -16.04 -0.93 1.17
N VAL A 128 -15.26 -1.13 0.10
CA VAL A 128 -14.31 -0.10 -0.39
C VAL A 128 -15.01 1.20 -0.79
N SER A 129 -14.36 2.33 -0.52
CA SER A 129 -14.87 3.66 -0.86
C SER A 129 -14.88 3.89 -2.37
N ALA A 130 -16.06 4.06 -2.96
CA ALA A 130 -16.18 4.37 -4.38
C ALA A 130 -15.46 5.68 -4.76
N ARG A 131 -15.57 6.69 -3.89
CA ARG A 131 -14.94 8.01 -4.08
C ARG A 131 -13.43 7.90 -4.29
N LYS A 132 -12.70 7.19 -3.42
CA LYS A 132 -11.23 7.06 -3.51
C LYS A 132 -10.79 6.48 -4.86
N PHE A 133 -11.51 5.47 -5.35
CA PHE A 133 -11.19 4.81 -6.61
C PHE A 133 -11.56 5.67 -7.82
N LEU A 134 -12.73 6.32 -7.81
CA LEU A 134 -13.16 7.22 -8.89
C LEU A 134 -12.25 8.45 -9.01
N GLU A 135 -11.80 8.98 -7.88
CA GLU A 135 -10.80 10.06 -7.83
C GLU A 135 -9.49 9.64 -8.47
N ALA A 136 -8.93 8.50 -8.06
CA ALA A 136 -7.69 7.97 -8.62
C ALA A 136 -7.82 7.68 -10.12
N ALA A 137 -8.97 7.16 -10.57
CA ALA A 137 -9.23 6.89 -11.98
C ALA A 137 -9.35 8.17 -12.81
N MET A 138 -10.00 9.20 -12.27
CA MET A 138 -10.11 10.51 -12.92
C MET A 138 -8.75 11.18 -13.05
N ILE A 139 -7.92 11.13 -12.00
CA ILE A 139 -6.55 11.69 -12.01
C ILE A 139 -5.63 10.93 -12.99
N CYS A 140 -5.84 9.61 -13.16
CA CYS A 140 -5.09 8.80 -14.12
C CYS A 140 -5.26 9.29 -15.58
N GLY A 141 -6.38 9.98 -15.88
CA GLY A 141 -6.66 10.53 -17.21
C GLY A 141 -7.00 9.50 -18.29
N ASP A 142 -7.12 8.23 -17.92
CA ASP A 142 -7.48 7.13 -18.82
C ASP A 142 -9.00 6.88 -18.76
N SER A 143 -9.67 7.19 -19.88
CA SER A 143 -11.12 7.02 -20.03
C SER A 143 -11.58 5.58 -19.81
N ASP A 144 -10.82 4.58 -20.24
CA ASP A 144 -11.19 3.17 -20.11
C ASP A 144 -11.10 2.71 -18.66
N VAL A 145 -10.07 3.18 -17.94
CA VAL A 145 -9.90 2.93 -16.49
C VAL A 145 -11.03 3.59 -15.71
N PHE A 146 -11.38 4.84 -16.03
CA PHE A 146 -12.48 5.54 -15.38
C PHE A 146 -13.83 4.86 -15.66
N TYR A 147 -14.12 4.53 -16.91
CA TYR A 147 -15.34 3.81 -17.30
C TYR A 147 -15.46 2.45 -16.59
N SER A 148 -14.40 1.64 -16.59
CA SER A 148 -14.36 0.35 -15.92
C SER A 148 -14.57 0.47 -14.40
N THR A 149 -13.95 1.48 -13.78
CA THR A 149 -14.07 1.76 -12.34
C THR A 149 -15.50 2.20 -12.00
N PHE A 150 -16.09 3.07 -12.81
CA PHE A 150 -17.46 3.53 -12.63
C PHE A 150 -18.45 2.37 -12.75
N ASN A 151 -18.31 1.52 -13.77
CA ASN A 151 -19.17 0.36 -13.99
C ASN A 151 -19.07 -0.65 -12.85
N PHE A 152 -17.85 -0.88 -12.32
CA PHE A 152 -17.64 -1.74 -11.16
C PHE A 152 -18.51 -1.30 -9.98
N PHE A 153 -18.52 0.00 -9.67
CA PHE A 153 -19.33 0.52 -8.56
C PHE A 153 -20.82 0.60 -8.88
N GLY A 154 -21.21 0.87 -10.13
CA GLY A 154 -22.60 0.80 -10.58
C GLY A 154 -23.21 -0.59 -10.37
N LEU A 155 -22.48 -1.64 -10.81
CA LEU A 155 -22.85 -3.04 -10.59
C LEU A 155 -22.90 -3.40 -9.10
N ARG A 156 -21.91 -2.96 -8.32
CA ARG A 156 -21.89 -3.16 -6.85
C ARG A 156 -23.13 -2.53 -6.20
N ASN A 157 -23.44 -1.28 -6.55
CA ASN A 157 -24.57 -0.55 -5.98
C ASN A 157 -25.90 -1.23 -6.36
N ALA A 158 -26.04 -1.67 -7.62
CA ALA A 158 -27.21 -2.42 -8.07
C ALA A 158 -27.38 -3.73 -7.27
N LYS A 159 -26.29 -4.46 -7.03
CA LYS A 159 -26.30 -5.70 -6.22
C LYS A 159 -26.67 -5.44 -4.75
N LEU A 160 -26.14 -4.39 -4.13
CA LEU A 160 -26.33 -4.12 -2.71
C LEU A 160 -27.66 -3.41 -2.39
N ARG A 161 -28.15 -2.56 -3.31
CA ARG A 161 -29.26 -1.62 -3.05
C ARG A 161 -30.39 -1.71 -4.08
N GLY A 162 -30.26 -2.51 -5.13
CA GLY A 162 -31.20 -2.55 -6.25
C GLY A 162 -31.19 -1.28 -7.11
N SER A 163 -30.19 -0.40 -6.93
CA SER A 163 -30.04 0.84 -7.69
C SER A 163 -28.57 1.08 -7.99
N SER A 164 -28.26 1.46 -9.23
CA SER A 164 -26.91 1.82 -9.66
C SER A 164 -26.40 3.15 -9.08
N ALA A 165 -27.29 3.96 -8.52
CA ALA A 165 -26.95 5.28 -7.99
C ALA A 165 -25.99 5.20 -6.80
N PHE A 166 -25.08 6.17 -6.73
CA PHE A 166 -24.24 6.42 -5.56
C PHE A 166 -25.07 7.06 -4.47
N ALA A 167 -24.83 6.68 -3.21
CA ALA A 167 -25.52 7.33 -2.10
C ALA A 167 -24.98 8.75 -1.92
N LYS A 168 -25.84 9.71 -1.55
CA LYS A 168 -25.43 11.11 -1.30
C LYS A 168 -24.30 11.23 -0.27
N GLY A 169 -24.24 10.31 0.69
CA GLY A 169 -23.16 10.24 1.69
C GLY A 169 -21.80 9.78 1.15
N GLU A 170 -21.73 9.19 -0.05
CA GLU A 170 -20.46 8.79 -0.68
C GLU A 170 -19.77 9.97 -1.40
N HIS A 171 -20.49 11.08 -1.61
CA HIS A 171 -20.00 12.31 -2.26
C HIS A 171 -19.40 12.06 -3.65
N CYS A 172 -20.08 11.25 -4.46
CA CYS A 172 -19.63 10.87 -5.80
C CYS A 172 -20.24 11.72 -6.94
N ASP A 173 -21.05 12.75 -6.64
CA ASP A 173 -21.82 13.51 -7.63
C ASP A 173 -20.95 14.11 -8.75
N MET A 174 -19.78 14.64 -8.39
CA MET A 174 -18.81 15.17 -9.37
C MET A 174 -18.33 14.10 -10.38
N TYR A 175 -18.13 12.85 -9.94
CA TYR A 175 -17.70 11.78 -10.85
C TYR A 175 -18.84 11.30 -11.74
N VAL A 176 -20.08 11.39 -11.26
CA VAL A 176 -21.29 11.12 -12.04
C VAL A 176 -21.44 12.15 -13.16
N GLU A 177 -21.26 13.44 -12.85
CA GLU A 177 -21.26 14.51 -13.86
C GLU A 177 -20.12 14.34 -14.87
N HIS A 178 -18.92 13.99 -14.40
CA HIS A 178 -17.78 13.72 -15.26
C HIS A 178 -18.04 12.54 -16.20
N PHE A 179 -18.61 11.44 -15.70
CA PHE A 179 -19.01 10.30 -16.52
C PHE A 179 -19.98 10.74 -17.62
N LYS A 180 -21.01 11.51 -17.25
CA LYS A 180 -22.00 12.00 -18.22
C LYS A 180 -21.38 12.86 -19.31
N LYS A 181 -20.42 13.70 -18.95
CA LYS A 181 -19.70 14.55 -19.91
C LYS A 181 -18.85 13.76 -20.90
N LEU A 182 -18.25 12.65 -20.45
CA LEU A 182 -17.36 11.82 -21.28
C LEU A 182 -18.10 10.77 -22.11
N PHE A 183 -19.11 10.12 -21.54
CA PHE A 183 -19.74 8.92 -22.10
C PHE A 183 -21.26 9.05 -22.34
N GLY A 184 -21.88 10.15 -21.92
CA GLY A 184 -23.32 10.40 -22.11
C GLY A 184 -24.19 9.80 -21.00
N GLU A 185 -25.10 8.90 -21.35
CA GLU A 185 -26.03 8.34 -20.36
C GLU A 185 -25.39 7.23 -19.53
N ILE A 186 -25.80 7.13 -18.26
CA ILE A 186 -25.30 6.11 -17.35
C ILE A 186 -26.06 4.80 -17.65
N PRO A 187 -25.35 3.69 -17.94
CA PRO A 187 -26.00 2.41 -18.16
C PRO A 187 -26.85 1.97 -16.96
N ASP A 188 -27.99 1.33 -17.25
CA ASP A 188 -28.78 0.69 -16.21
C ASP A 188 -28.20 -0.70 -15.87
N TYR A 189 -27.57 -0.78 -14.71
CA TYR A 189 -26.93 -2.00 -14.22
C TYR A 189 -27.89 -2.96 -13.50
N THR A 190 -29.16 -2.57 -13.30
CA THR A 190 -30.15 -3.43 -12.63
C THR A 190 -30.62 -4.59 -13.51
N ILE A 191 -30.56 -4.43 -14.84
CA ILE A 191 -31.03 -5.40 -15.84
C ILE A 191 -30.04 -6.57 -16.02
N GLN A 192 -28.79 -6.42 -15.61
CA GLN A 192 -27.73 -7.45 -15.78
C GLN A 192 -27.73 -8.54 -14.68
N GLN A 193 -28.77 -8.60 -13.83
CA GLN A 193 -28.88 -9.57 -12.73
C GLN A 193 -29.92 -10.70 -12.95
N THR A 194 -30.55 -10.75 -14.12
CA THR A 194 -31.28 -11.94 -14.61
C THR A 194 -30.38 -12.80 -15.48
#